data_AF-A0A0Q4CSU1-F1
#
_entry.id   AF-A0A0Q4CSU1-F1
#
_cell.length_a   1.000
_cell.length_b   1.000
_cell.length_c   1.000
_cell.angle_alpha   90.00
_cell.angle_beta   90.00
_cell.angle_gamma   90.00
#
_symmetry.space_group_name_H-M   'P 1'
#
loop_
_entity.id
_entity.type
_entity.pdbx_description
1 polymer ?
#
loop_
_entity_poly.entity_id
_entity_poly.type
_entity_poly.pdbx_seq_one_letter_code
_entity_poly.pdbx_strand_id
1 'polypeptide(L)'
;MKLRHLFSPIHAIRDFANFARSREKHEWWFLLASICVVLVIGWAFVHDSYFERAYKPNIIYVESWPANRTDAEIIAQQKIDQAKQEAAEAEFERERAKRQAEWKKIDDKLKSWGI
;
A
#
# COMPACT_ATOMS: atom_id res chain seq x y z
N MET A 1 50.08 -25.47 17.16
CA MET A 1 49.27 -24.42 16.49
C MET A 1 47.97 -24.24 17.29
N LYS A 2 47.80 -23.14 18.03
CA LYS A 2 46.70 -22.99 19.01
C LYS A 2 45.37 -22.59 18.34
N LEU A 3 44.58 -23.48 17.75
CA LEU A 3 43.33 -23.15 17.00
C LEU A 3 42.26 -22.29 17.70
N ARG A 4 42.37 -22.01 19.01
CA ARG A 4 41.35 -21.32 19.81
C ARG A 4 41.19 -19.82 19.51
N HIS A 5 42.17 -19.18 18.88
CA HIS A 5 42.09 -17.76 18.49
C HIS A 5 41.23 -17.54 17.24
N LEU A 6 41.14 -18.54 16.35
CA LEU A 6 40.35 -18.47 15.12
C LEU A 6 38.83 -18.46 15.40
N PHE A 7 38.41 -19.06 16.51
CA PHE A 7 37.00 -19.16 16.91
C PHE A 7 36.61 -18.18 18.03
N SER A 8 37.42 -17.15 18.29
CA SER A 8 37.10 -16.13 19.30
C SER A 8 36.28 -15.00 18.67
N PRO A 9 35.01 -14.78 19.10
CA PRO A 9 34.17 -13.70 18.56
C PRO A 9 34.78 -12.32 18.77
N ILE A 10 35.51 -12.14 19.89
CA ILE A 10 36.18 -10.89 20.24
C ILE A 10 37.32 -10.60 19.25
N HIS A 11 38.07 -11.62 18.85
CA HIS A 11 39.13 -11.45 17.84
C HIS A 11 38.54 -11.11 16.48
N ALA A 12 37.46 -11.78 16.07
CA ALA A 12 36.79 -11.50 14.80
C ALA A 12 36.25 -10.06 14.71
N ILE A 13 35.61 -9.56 15.77
CA ILE A 13 35.11 -8.17 15.81
C ILE A 13 36.27 -7.17 15.75
N ARG A 14 37.35 -7.43 16.48
CA ARG A 14 38.53 -6.55 16.49
C ARG A 14 39.25 -6.54 15.13
N ASP A 15 39.34 -7.69 14.49
CA ASP A 15 39.90 -7.83 13.14
C ASP A 15 39.05 -7.07 12.11
N PHE A 16 37.73 -7.26 12.13
CA PHE A 16 36.80 -6.49 11.32
C PHE A 16 36.91 -4.99 11.55
N ALA A 17 36.99 -4.54 12.80
CA ALA A 17 37.12 -3.12 13.14
C ALA A 17 38.43 -2.52 12.61
N ASN A 18 39.53 -3.27 12.66
CA ASN A 18 40.81 -2.85 12.10
C ASN A 18 40.76 -2.77 10.57
N PHE A 19 40.19 -3.79 9.93
CA PHE A 19 39.97 -3.82 8.48
C PHE A 19 39.08 -2.65 8.02
N ALA A 20 37.98 -2.38 8.73
CA ALA A 20 37.08 -1.28 8.41
C ALA A 20 37.79 0.09 8.53
N ARG A 21 38.65 0.28 9.54
CA ARG A 21 39.42 1.52 9.71
C ARG A 21 40.50 1.74 8.66
N SER A 22 41.02 0.69 8.02
CA SER A 22 42.03 0.82 6.97
C SER A 22 41.44 1.14 5.58
N ARG A 23 40.11 1.27 5.48
CA ARG A 23 39.41 1.56 4.21
C ARG A 23 39.45 3.04 3.87
N GLU A 24 39.40 3.33 2.58
CA GLU A 24 39.39 4.69 2.05
C GLU A 24 38.05 5.37 2.29
N LYS A 25 38.05 6.72 2.40
CA LYS A 25 36.83 7.49 2.72
C LYS A 25 35.67 7.26 1.74
N HIS A 26 35.97 7.02 0.47
CA HIS A 26 34.95 6.81 -0.57
C HIS A 26 34.27 5.43 -0.46
N GLU A 27 34.94 4.43 0.09
CA GLU A 27 34.40 3.07 0.22
C GLU A 27 33.21 3.03 1.21
N TRP A 28 33.19 3.93 2.20
CA TRP A 28 32.06 4.13 3.10
C TRP A 28 30.82 4.69 2.41
N TRP A 29 31.01 5.58 1.43
CA TRP A 29 29.91 6.11 0.63
C TRP A 29 29.31 5.03 -0.26
N PHE A 30 30.14 4.17 -0.85
CA PHE A 30 29.64 3.01 -1.62
C PHE A 30 28.89 2.01 -0.73
N LEU A 31 29.39 1.76 0.48
CA LEU A 31 28.67 0.92 1.45
C LEU A 31 27.30 1.50 1.79
N LEU A 32 27.25 2.80 2.10
CA LEU A 32 25.99 3.50 2.40
C LEU A 32 25.03 3.42 1.22
N ALA A 33 25.50 3.71 0.00
CA ALA A 33 24.69 3.65 -1.21
C ALA A 33 24.11 2.24 -1.44
N SER A 34 24.93 1.20 -1.27
CA SER A 34 24.48 -0.19 -1.38
C SER A 34 23.37 -0.52 -0.38
N ILE A 35 23.54 -0.13 0.89
CA ILE A 35 22.52 -0.32 1.92
C ILE A 35 21.23 0.43 1.56
N CYS A 36 21.34 1.69 1.15
CA CYS A 36 20.20 2.50 0.74
C CYS A 36 19.42 1.86 -0.41
N VAL A 37 20.10 1.36 -1.44
CA VAL A 37 19.43 0.69 -2.58
C VAL A 37 18.63 -0.52 -2.11
N VAL A 38 19.22 -1.39 -1.29
CA VAL A 38 18.53 -2.58 -0.78
C VAL A 38 17.32 -2.19 0.09
N LEU A 39 17.48 -1.20 0.97
CA LEU A 39 16.40 -0.73 1.83
C LEU A 39 15.26 -0.08 1.04
N VAL A 40 15.57 0.72 0.02
CA VAL A 40 14.57 1.36 -0.84
C VAL A 40 13.77 0.31 -1.60
N ILE A 41 14.43 -0.70 -2.17
CA ILE A 41 13.75 -1.81 -2.86
C ILE A 41 12.85 -2.57 -1.88
N GLY A 42 13.37 -2.95 -0.71
CA GLY A 42 12.58 -3.64 0.32
C GLY A 42 11.39 -2.80 0.80
N TRP A 43 11.58 -1.50 1.00
CA TRP A 43 10.53 -0.57 1.37
C TRP A 43 9.45 -0.45 0.28
N ALA A 44 9.85 -0.37 -1.00
CA ALA A 44 8.90 -0.31 -2.11
C ALA A 44 8.01 -1.55 -2.14
N PHE A 45 8.56 -2.74 -1.93
CA PHE A 45 7.78 -3.97 -1.83
C PHE A 45 6.83 -3.96 -0.63
N VAL A 46 7.27 -3.50 0.55
CA VAL A 46 6.41 -3.44 1.75
C VAL A 46 5.30 -2.40 1.58
N HIS A 47 5.61 -1.26 0.96
CA HIS A 47 4.63 -0.20 0.69
C HIS A 47 3.60 -0.62 -0.36
N ASP A 48 4.04 -1.32 -1.41
CA ASP A 48 3.17 -1.79 -2.51
C ASP A 48 2.48 -3.13 -2.19
N SER A 49 2.94 -3.85 -1.16
CA SER A 49 2.32 -5.12 -0.79
C SER A 49 0.89 -4.92 -0.29
N TYR A 50 -0.06 -5.22 -1.17
CA TYR A 50 -1.45 -5.46 -0.82
C TYR A 50 -1.52 -6.82 -0.10
N PHE A 51 -1.53 -6.80 1.23
CA PHE A 51 -1.93 -7.98 1.99
C PHE A 51 -3.42 -8.19 1.75
N GLU A 52 -3.78 -9.29 1.08
CA GLU A 52 -5.18 -9.74 0.99
C GLU A 52 -5.74 -9.79 2.41
N ARG A 53 -6.65 -8.86 2.73
CA ARG A 53 -7.33 -8.87 4.02
C ARG A 53 -8.00 -10.23 4.15
N ALA A 54 -7.80 -10.89 5.30
CA ALA A 54 -8.42 -12.18 5.59
C ALA A 54 -9.86 -12.18 5.09
N TYR A 55 -10.20 -13.15 4.24
CA TYR A 55 -11.48 -13.21 3.55
C TYR A 55 -12.62 -13.03 4.56
N LYS A 56 -13.28 -11.87 4.51
CA LYS A 56 -14.52 -11.63 5.25
C LYS A 56 -15.64 -11.96 4.27
N PRO A 57 -16.41 -13.05 4.49
CA PRO A 57 -17.55 -13.33 3.62
C PRO A 57 -18.47 -12.11 3.66
N ASN A 58 -18.65 -11.49 2.51
CA ASN A 58 -19.63 -10.43 2.35
C ASN A 58 -20.98 -11.13 2.21
N ILE A 59 -21.54 -11.54 3.34
CA ILE A 59 -22.85 -12.19 3.38
C ILE A 59 -23.87 -11.09 3.10
N ILE A 60 -24.22 -10.94 1.82
CA ILE A 60 -25.31 -10.10 1.38
C ILE A 60 -26.59 -10.82 1.81
N TYR A 61 -27.13 -10.45 2.96
CA TYR A 61 -28.44 -10.90 3.38
C TYR A 61 -29.47 -10.22 2.48
N VAL A 62 -30.11 -11.01 1.63
CA VAL A 62 -31.27 -10.54 0.88
C VAL A 62 -32.41 -10.44 1.87
N GLU A 63 -32.99 -9.25 2.03
CA GLU A 63 -34.16 -9.08 2.89
C GLU A 63 -35.31 -9.93 2.34
N SER A 64 -35.80 -10.88 3.15
CA SER A 64 -36.99 -11.65 2.82
C SER A 64 -38.23 -10.87 3.26
N TRP A 65 -39.10 -10.56 2.30
CA TRP A 65 -40.32 -9.82 2.56
C TRP A 65 -41.47 -10.78 2.89
N PRO A 66 -42.36 -10.41 3.83
CA PRO A 66 -43.52 -11.23 4.17
C PRO A 66 -44.51 -11.25 3.00
N ALA A 67 -45.11 -12.42 2.74
CA ALA A 67 -45.99 -12.63 1.58
C ALA A 67 -47.32 -11.85 1.64
N ASN A 68 -47.66 -11.29 2.82
CA ASN A 68 -48.88 -10.53 3.08
C ASN A 68 -48.66 -9.01 3.09
N ARG A 69 -47.51 -8.52 2.60
CA ARG A 69 -47.22 -7.08 2.49
C ARG A 69 -48.22 -6.37 1.59
N THR A 70 -48.62 -5.16 1.98
CA THR A 70 -49.52 -4.31 1.20
C THR A 70 -48.75 -3.39 0.24
N ASP A 71 -49.39 -2.98 -0.86
CA ASP A 71 -48.79 -2.07 -1.84
C ASP A 71 -48.35 -0.73 -1.22
N ALA A 72 -49.08 -0.24 -0.21
CA ALA A 72 -48.73 0.98 0.51
C ALA A 72 -47.38 0.85 1.24
N GLU A 73 -47.10 -0.31 1.84
CA GLU A 73 -45.83 -0.60 2.52
C GLU A 73 -44.69 -0.79 1.52
N ILE A 74 -44.96 -1.30 0.32
CA ILE A 74 -43.99 -1.41 -0.77
C ILE A 74 -43.55 0.00 -1.21
N ILE A 75 -44.52 0.87 -1.52
CA ILE A 75 -44.25 2.22 -2.02
C ILE A 75 -43.51 3.06 -0.96
N ALA A 76 -43.89 2.93 0.32
CA ALA A 76 -43.21 3.63 1.40
C ALA A 76 -41.74 3.22 1.52
N GLN A 77 -41.45 1.92 1.41
CA GLN A 77 -40.08 1.40 1.48
C GLN A 77 -39.26 1.80 0.24
N GLN A 78 -39.84 1.71 -0.96
CA GLN A 78 -39.16 2.10 -2.20
C GLN A 78 -38.66 3.55 -2.16
N LYS A 79 -39.44 4.47 -1.58
CA LYS A 79 -39.01 5.87 -1.40
C LYS A 79 -37.77 5.99 -0.50
N ILE A 80 -37.70 5.19 0.55
CA ILE A 80 -36.55 5.18 1.48
C ILE A 80 -35.32 4.61 0.79
N ASP A 81 -35.49 3.50 0.07
CA ASP A 81 -34.37 2.83 -0.60
C ASP A 81 -33.85 3.64 -1.79
N GLN A 82 -34.75 4.29 -2.53
CA GLN A 82 -34.38 5.21 -3.62
C GLN A 82 -33.51 6.36 -3.10
N ALA A 83 -33.89 7.00 -1.98
CA ALA A 83 -33.08 8.08 -1.41
C ALA A 83 -31.68 7.62 -0.97
N LYS A 84 -31.56 6.39 -0.43
CA LYS A 84 -30.25 5.80 -0.09
C LYS A 84 -29.41 5.54 -1.34
N GLN A 85 -30.05 5.01 -2.39
CA GLN A 85 -29.37 4.72 -3.64
C GLN A 85 -28.86 5.98 -4.33
N GLU A 86 -29.69 7.02 -4.41
CA GLU A 86 -29.31 8.32 -4.98
C GLU A 86 -28.13 8.95 -4.22
N ALA A 87 -28.09 8.84 -2.89
CA ALA A 87 -26.97 9.34 -2.08
C ALA A 87 -25.67 8.56 -2.37
N ALA A 88 -25.75 7.23 -2.48
CA ALA A 88 -24.60 6.39 -2.80
C ALA A 88 -24.06 6.64 -4.22
N GLU A 89 -24.95 6.80 -5.20
CA GLU A 89 -24.59 7.15 -6.58
C GLU A 89 -23.94 8.54 -6.64
N ALA A 90 -24.47 9.52 -5.93
CA ALA A 90 -23.88 10.86 -5.86
C ALA A 90 -22.48 10.85 -5.22
N GLU A 91 -22.22 10.02 -4.21
CA GLU A 91 -20.88 9.84 -3.66
C GLU A 91 -19.93 9.18 -4.66
N PHE A 92 -20.38 8.11 -5.31
CA PHE A 92 -19.59 7.42 -6.32
C PHE A 92 -19.21 8.34 -7.49
N GLU A 93 -20.15 9.13 -8.01
CA GLU A 93 -19.89 10.08 -9.09
C GLU A 93 -18.94 11.20 -8.67
N ARG A 94 -19.03 11.69 -7.42
CA ARG A 94 -18.08 12.68 -6.89
C ARG A 94 -16.66 12.12 -6.85
N GLU A 95 -16.47 10.90 -6.34
CA GLU A 95 -15.16 10.26 -6.28
C GLU A 95 -14.62 9.92 -7.67
N ARG A 96 -15.50 9.51 -8.60
CA ARG A 96 -15.14 9.28 -9.99
C ARG A 96 -14.68 10.58 -10.67
N ALA A 97 -15.42 11.67 -10.50
CA ALA A 97 -15.08 12.97 -11.06
C ALA A 97 -13.76 13.53 -10.49
N LYS A 98 -13.51 13.38 -9.18
CA LYS A 98 -12.23 13.76 -8.56
C LYS A 98 -11.05 13.02 -9.20
N ARG A 99 -11.14 11.68 -9.29
CA ARG A 99 -10.09 10.87 -9.93
C ARG A 99 -9.87 11.29 -11.38
N GLN A 100 -10.93 11.47 -12.16
CA GLN A 100 -10.79 11.95 -13.55
C GLN A 100 -10.11 13.32 -13.63
N ALA A 101 -10.42 14.24 -12.73
CA ALA A 101 -9.79 15.56 -12.68
C ALA A 101 -8.30 15.47 -12.29
N GLU A 102 -7.93 14.59 -11.36
CA GLU A 102 -6.52 14.33 -11.00
C GLU A 102 -5.73 13.77 -12.20
N TRP A 103 -6.29 12.75 -12.88
CA TRP A 103 -5.68 12.19 -14.08
C TRP A 103 -5.57 13.20 -15.21
N LYS A 104 -6.60 14.04 -15.40
CA LYS A 104 -6.57 15.12 -16.40
C LYS A 104 -5.44 16.11 -16.12
N LYS A 105 -5.21 16.50 -14.86
CA LYS A 105 -4.09 17.39 -14.49
C LYS A 105 -2.72 16.76 -14.80
N ILE A 106 -2.60 15.44 -14.64
CA ILE A 106 -1.37 14.71 -14.98
C ILE A 106 -1.20 14.70 -16.50
N ASP A 107 -2.25 14.35 -17.24
CA ASP A 107 -2.26 14.34 -18.71
C ASP A 107 -1.90 15.71 -19.30
N ASP A 108 -2.51 16.79 -18.80
CA ASP A 108 -2.21 18.16 -19.25
C ASP A 108 -0.75 18.55 -18.98
N LYS A 109 -0.15 18.09 -17.85
CA LYS A 109 1.27 18.32 -17.55
C LYS A 109 2.19 17.52 -18.47
N LEU A 110 1.88 16.25 -18.73
CA LEU A 110 2.66 15.41 -19.64
C LEU A 110 2.65 16.01 -21.05
N LYS A 111 1.48 16.41 -21.53
CA LYS A 111 1.30 17.10 -22.81
C LYS A 111 2.09 18.41 -22.88
N SER A 112 2.18 19.15 -21.78
CA SER A 112 3.01 20.36 -21.71
C SER A 112 4.52 20.08 -21.84
N TRP A 113 4.95 18.88 -21.45
CA TRP A 113 6.33 18.39 -21.59
C TRP A 113 6.58 17.69 -22.93
N GLY A 114 5.57 17.57 -23.80
CA GLY A 114 5.68 17.00 -25.14
C GLY A 114 5.72 15.47 -25.18
N ILE A 115 5.26 14.79 -24.12
CA ILE A 115 5.16 13.34 -24.00
C ILE A 115 3.72 12.94 -23.69
#